data_AF-A0A914CYE0-F1
#
_entry.id   AF-A0A914CYE0-F1
#
_cell.length_a   1.000
_cell.length_b   1.000
_cell.length_c   1.000
_cell.angle_alpha   90.00
_cell.angle_beta   90.00
_cell.angle_gamma   90.00
#
_symmetry.space_group_name_H-M   'P 1'
#
loop_
_entity.id
_entity.type
_entity.pdbx_description
1 polymer ?
#
loop_
_entity_poly.entity_id
_entity_poly.type
_entity_poly.pdbx_seq_one_letter_code
_entity_poly.pdbx_strand_id
1 'polypeptide(L)'
;MYNGIILETSEIYFTLIYASKGYQLHNILIDFEDKPDGVSQGRVCKINLEGTEELFFVKCHHNGPRPSQSQYSNSGAPDVRELFVYKVFELLNILGNVYFFVPSNGRPWDLFIATEGVKNLNLFGDLKKEVNLPALAFIELLQFVLQLRDVGTNLSNCGQTEDGKPVIVDFSIPDYQEDFVLNAEDIMAYLAAKEYSQLARRQE
;
A
#
# COMPACT_ATOMS: atom_id res chain seq x y z
N MET A 1 1.34 -5.17 22.65
CA MET A 1 0.78 -3.83 22.93
C MET A 1 0.38 -3.12 21.64
N TYR A 2 1.29 -2.94 20.68
CA TYR A 2 0.99 -2.25 19.42
C TYR A 2 -0.11 -2.88 18.56
N ASN A 3 -0.11 -4.22 18.44
CA ASN A 3 -1.18 -4.95 17.76
C ASN A 3 -2.56 -4.79 18.45
N GLY A 4 -2.63 -4.45 19.74
CA GLY A 4 -3.92 -4.15 20.36
C GLY A 4 -4.48 -2.80 19.93
N ILE A 5 -3.59 -1.80 19.78
CA ILE A 5 -3.96 -0.43 19.43
C ILE A 5 -4.50 -0.36 18.00
N ILE A 6 -3.86 -1.04 17.04
CA ILE A 6 -4.34 -1.07 15.65
C ILE A 6 -5.74 -1.71 15.54
N LEU A 7 -6.01 -2.77 16.32
CA LEU A 7 -7.31 -3.45 16.31
C LEU A 7 -8.40 -2.54 16.88
N GLU A 8 -8.21 -2.04 18.10
CA GLU A 8 -9.16 -1.17 18.79
C GLU A 8 -9.44 0.11 17.96
N THR A 9 -8.39 0.73 17.43
CA THR A 9 -8.54 1.96 16.65
C THR A 9 -9.28 1.70 15.33
N SER A 10 -8.95 0.60 14.64
CA SER A 10 -9.63 0.24 13.39
C SER A 10 -11.09 -0.09 13.63
N GLU A 11 -11.40 -0.83 14.69
CA GLU A 11 -12.77 -1.20 15.05
C GLU A 11 -13.62 0.06 15.32
N ILE A 12 -13.11 0.99 16.13
CA ILE A 12 -13.78 2.27 16.41
C ILE A 12 -13.96 3.07 15.11
N TYR A 13 -12.88 3.25 14.33
CA TYR A 13 -12.90 4.07 13.13
C TYR A 13 -13.91 3.56 12.10
N PHE A 14 -13.85 2.27 11.77
CA PHE A 14 -14.76 1.69 10.79
C PHE A 14 -16.20 1.64 11.29
N THR A 15 -16.42 1.31 12.57
CA THR A 15 -17.77 1.39 13.16
C THR A 15 -18.38 2.78 12.98
N LEU A 16 -17.61 3.85 13.25
CA LEU A 16 -18.08 5.21 13.06
C LEU A 16 -18.35 5.54 11.58
N ILE A 17 -17.47 5.11 10.67
CA ILE A 17 -17.67 5.32 9.24
C ILE A 17 -18.95 4.64 8.75
N TYR A 18 -19.16 3.36 9.04
CA TYR A 18 -20.35 2.65 8.54
C TYR A 18 -21.63 3.10 9.26
N ALA A 19 -21.56 3.44 10.55
CA ALA A 19 -22.67 4.09 11.24
C ALA A 19 -23.05 5.41 10.56
N SER A 20 -22.07 6.22 10.14
CA SER A 20 -22.33 7.48 9.40
C SER A 20 -22.93 7.25 8.02
N LYS A 21 -22.69 6.07 7.41
CA LYS A 21 -23.32 5.62 6.16
C LYS A 21 -24.73 5.04 6.37
N GLY A 22 -25.23 4.99 7.61
CA GLY A 22 -26.58 4.54 7.95
C GLY A 22 -26.71 3.09 8.41
N TYR A 23 -25.60 2.35 8.52
CA TYR A 23 -25.62 0.99 9.04
C TYR A 23 -25.88 0.98 10.55
N GLN A 24 -26.70 0.03 11.01
CA GLN A 24 -26.94 -0.15 12.44
C GLN A 24 -25.71 -0.81 13.10
N LEU A 25 -25.36 -0.39 14.32
CA LEU A 25 -24.16 -0.89 15.01
C LEU A 25 -24.11 -2.42 15.14
N HIS A 26 -25.25 -3.06 15.38
CA HIS A 26 -25.33 -4.53 15.50
C HIS A 26 -25.16 -5.28 14.18
N ASN A 27 -25.17 -4.57 13.04
CA ASN A 27 -24.98 -5.13 11.70
C ASN A 27 -23.56 -4.90 11.16
N ILE A 28 -22.69 -4.23 11.92
CA ILE A 28 -21.29 -3.99 11.57
C ILE A 28 -20.46 -5.02 12.34
N LEU A 29 -20.04 -6.08 11.65
CA LEU A 29 -19.16 -7.09 12.22
C LEU A 29 -17.74 -6.88 11.69
N ILE A 30 -16.77 -6.77 12.57
CA ILE A 30 -15.36 -6.49 12.22
C ILE A 30 -14.49 -7.61 12.75
N ASP A 31 -13.79 -8.27 11.85
CA ASP A 31 -12.83 -9.34 12.16
C ASP A 31 -11.44 -8.97 11.66
N PHE A 32 -10.41 -9.53 12.29
CA PHE A 32 -9.03 -9.26 11.93
C PHE A 32 -8.23 -10.54 11.74
N GLU A 33 -7.38 -10.53 10.71
CA GLU A 33 -6.46 -11.61 10.39
C GLU A 33 -5.02 -11.08 10.26
N ASP A 34 -4.07 -11.93 10.62
CA ASP A 34 -2.67 -11.70 10.27
C ASP A 34 -2.50 -11.77 8.75
N LYS A 35 -1.65 -10.91 8.19
CA LYS A 35 -1.29 -11.01 6.77
C LYS A 35 -0.57 -12.35 6.56
N PRO A 36 -1.02 -13.20 5.62
CA PRO A 36 -0.42 -14.53 5.42
C PRO A 36 1.05 -14.47 4.97
N ASP A 37 1.45 -13.42 4.27
CA ASP A 37 2.82 -13.22 3.78
C ASP A 37 3.28 -11.74 3.89
N GLY A 38 4.53 -11.54 4.32
CA GLY A 38 5.21 -10.24 4.28
C GLY A 38 5.84 -9.84 5.61
N VAL A 39 6.86 -8.98 5.52
CA VAL A 39 7.60 -8.41 6.67
C VAL A 39 6.84 -7.21 7.29
N SER A 40 5.79 -6.71 6.62
CA SER A 40 5.13 -5.45 6.99
C SER A 40 4.08 -5.62 8.10
N GLN A 41 4.01 -4.59 8.94
CA GLN A 41 3.25 -4.54 10.21
C GLN A 41 1.79 -4.19 10.00
N GLY A 42 1.11 -5.01 9.20
CA GLY A 42 -0.30 -4.81 8.88
C GLY A 42 -1.22 -5.92 9.40
N ARG A 43 -2.52 -5.64 9.29
CA ARG A 43 -3.63 -6.54 9.56
C ARG A 43 -4.57 -6.51 8.37
N VAL A 44 -5.15 -7.66 8.06
CA VAL A 44 -6.34 -7.69 7.20
C VAL A 44 -7.54 -7.46 8.13
N CYS A 45 -8.29 -6.39 7.88
CA CYS A 45 -9.55 -6.07 8.54
C CYS A 45 -10.68 -6.47 7.60
N LYS A 46 -11.56 -7.36 8.06
CA LYS A 46 -12.74 -7.81 7.34
C LYS A 46 -13.97 -7.16 7.96
N ILE A 47 -14.76 -6.51 7.15
CA ILE A 47 -15.98 -5.83 7.59
C ILE A 47 -17.15 -6.52 6.91
N ASN A 48 -17.99 -7.18 7.70
CA ASN A 48 -19.21 -7.81 7.22
C ASN A 48 -20.40 -6.91 7.53
N LEU A 49 -21.09 -6.49 6.47
CA LEU A 49 -22.26 -5.63 6.48
C LEU A 49 -23.42 -6.42 5.88
N GLU A 50 -24.27 -6.99 6.73
CA GLU A 50 -25.48 -7.73 6.33
C GLU A 50 -25.21 -8.79 5.22
N GLY A 51 -24.09 -9.49 5.31
CA GLY A 51 -23.68 -10.54 4.36
C GLY A 51 -22.79 -10.06 3.20
N THR A 52 -22.46 -8.76 3.13
CA THR A 52 -21.43 -8.23 2.22
C THR A 52 -20.12 -8.08 2.96
N GLU A 53 -19.05 -8.70 2.47
CA GLU A 53 -17.70 -8.55 3.02
C GLU A 53 -16.90 -7.49 2.25
N GLU A 54 -16.36 -6.53 3.00
CA GLU A 54 -15.34 -5.58 2.55
C GLU A 54 -14.02 -5.89 3.26
N LEU A 55 -12.92 -5.87 2.50
CA LEU A 55 -11.59 -6.18 3.00
C LEU A 55 -10.74 -4.92 3.01
N PHE A 56 -10.02 -4.69 4.10
CA PHE A 56 -9.07 -3.60 4.22
C PHE A 56 -7.72 -4.13 4.69
N PHE A 57 -6.64 -3.65 4.08
CA PHE A 57 -5.31 -3.82 4.64
C PHE A 57 -4.98 -2.59 5.49
N VAL A 58 -4.83 -2.79 6.80
CA VAL A 58 -4.52 -1.74 7.76
C VAL A 58 -3.08 -1.87 8.21
N LYS A 59 -2.27 -0.84 8.03
CA LYS A 59 -0.89 -0.77 8.50
C LYS A 59 -0.62 0.55 9.21
N CYS A 60 0.51 0.63 9.90
CA CYS A 60 1.09 1.93 10.25
C CYS A 60 1.97 2.44 9.11
N HIS A 61 2.23 3.76 9.07
CA HIS A 61 3.22 4.37 8.19
C HIS A 61 4.61 3.73 8.37
N HIS A 62 5.50 3.90 7.38
CA HIS A 62 6.79 3.19 7.34
C HIS A 62 7.71 3.43 8.55
N ASN A 63 7.58 4.60 9.18
CA ASN A 63 8.33 5.00 10.38
C ASN A 63 7.54 4.73 11.67
N GLY A 64 6.48 3.93 11.62
CA GLY A 64 5.64 3.63 12.77
C GLY A 64 6.29 2.69 13.80
N PRO A 65 5.70 2.58 15.00
CA PRO A 65 6.15 1.68 16.06
C PRO A 65 6.24 0.21 15.62
N ARG A 66 7.35 -0.47 15.94
CA ARG A 66 7.65 -1.85 15.50
C ARG A 66 7.62 -2.88 16.64
N PRO A 67 7.05 -4.11 16.47
CA PRO A 67 6.95 -5.10 17.56
C PRO A 67 8.29 -5.71 18.03
N SER A 68 9.31 -5.80 17.17
CA SER A 68 10.46 -6.71 17.39
C SER A 68 11.83 -6.03 17.55
N GLN A 69 11.94 -4.70 17.54
CA GLN A 69 13.23 -4.03 17.66
C GLN A 69 13.18 -2.82 18.58
N SER A 70 13.85 -2.93 19.74
CA SER A 70 14.11 -1.86 20.71
C SER A 70 14.95 -0.70 20.14
N GLN A 71 15.45 -0.81 18.90
CA GLN A 71 16.31 0.18 18.25
C GLN A 71 15.58 1.10 17.25
N TYR A 72 14.34 0.78 16.87
CA TYR A 72 13.50 1.69 16.07
C TYR A 72 12.42 2.29 16.96
N SER A 73 12.87 3.04 17.96
CA SER A 73 12.09 3.99 18.75
C SER A 73 11.75 5.26 17.97
N ASN A 74 11.75 5.22 16.63
CA ASN A 74 11.41 6.37 15.82
C ASN A 74 9.91 6.59 15.89
N SER A 75 9.47 7.34 16.89
CA SER A 75 8.27 8.16 16.90
C SER A 75 8.38 9.30 15.87
N GLY A 76 8.85 8.98 14.67
CA GLY A 76 8.95 9.93 13.58
C GLY A 76 7.54 10.28 13.12
N ALA A 77 7.31 11.55 12.80
CA ALA A 77 6.07 11.93 12.13
C ALA A 77 5.90 11.11 10.84
N PRO A 78 4.65 10.81 10.44
CA PRO A 78 4.39 10.14 9.16
C PRO A 78 5.08 10.90 8.02
N ASP A 79 5.69 10.17 7.09
CA ASP A 79 6.26 10.78 5.91
C ASP A 79 5.12 11.33 5.04
N VAL A 80 5.03 12.65 4.93
CA VAL A 80 3.99 13.32 4.12
C VAL A 80 4.03 12.86 2.66
N ARG A 81 5.20 12.46 2.16
CA ARG A 81 5.35 11.89 0.81
C ARG A 81 4.61 10.56 0.70
N GLU A 82 4.64 9.72 1.74
CA GLU A 82 3.94 8.43 1.77
C GLU A 82 2.43 8.66 1.68
N LEU A 83 1.91 9.59 2.47
CA LEU A 83 0.50 9.95 2.46
C LEU A 83 0.05 10.55 1.13
N PHE A 84 0.90 11.39 0.53
CA PHE A 84 0.64 11.98 -0.79
C PHE A 84 0.55 10.90 -1.87
N VAL A 85 1.49 9.97 -1.92
CA VAL A 85 1.49 8.86 -2.91
C VAL A 85 0.24 8.01 -2.77
N TYR A 86 -0.17 7.66 -1.55
CA TYR A 86 -1.42 6.95 -1.31
C TYR A 86 -2.64 7.66 -1.89
N LYS A 87 -2.75 8.98 -1.72
CA LYS A 87 -3.85 9.77 -2.29
C LYS A 87 -3.78 9.92 -3.80
N VAL A 88 -2.59 10.05 -4.38
CA VAL A 88 -2.42 10.02 -5.84
C VAL A 88 -2.90 8.69 -6.40
N PHE A 89 -2.53 7.58 -5.77
CA PHE A 89 -2.95 6.25 -6.22
C PHE A 89 -4.45 6.00 -6.08
N GLU A 90 -5.08 6.48 -5.00
CA GLU A 90 -6.55 6.47 -4.87
C GLU A 90 -7.21 7.24 -6.02
N LEU A 91 -6.76 8.46 -6.31
CA LEU A 91 -7.32 9.30 -7.38
C LEU A 91 -7.15 8.70 -8.78
N LEU A 92 -6.06 7.97 -9.00
CA LEU A 92 -5.78 7.29 -10.27
C LEU A 92 -6.43 5.89 -10.35
N ASN A 93 -7.14 5.44 -9.32
CA ASN A 93 -7.70 4.09 -9.20
C ASN A 93 -6.66 2.97 -9.36
N ILE A 94 -5.45 3.20 -8.81
CA ILE A 94 -4.34 2.23 -8.80
C ILE A 94 -4.40 1.32 -7.57
N LEU A 95 -5.08 1.76 -6.53
CA LEU A 95 -5.40 0.96 -5.35
C LEU A 95 -6.83 1.31 -4.91
N GLY A 96 -7.36 0.55 -3.95
CA GLY A 96 -8.70 0.80 -3.39
C GLY A 96 -8.80 2.12 -2.65
N ASN A 97 -9.94 2.40 -2.01
CA ASN A 97 -10.08 3.60 -1.19
C ASN A 97 -9.05 3.63 -0.05
N VAL A 98 -8.53 4.82 0.27
CA VAL A 98 -7.51 5.04 1.31
C VAL A 98 -8.06 5.86 2.46
N TYR A 99 -7.90 5.31 3.65
CA TYR A 99 -8.31 5.91 4.90
C TYR A 99 -7.11 6.17 5.78
N PHE A 100 -7.04 7.38 6.33
CA PHE A 100 -6.03 7.79 7.30
C PHE A 100 -6.71 8.08 8.62
N PHE A 101 -6.21 7.48 9.70
CA PHE A 101 -6.80 7.68 11.02
C PHE A 101 -5.78 7.50 12.13
N VAL A 102 -6.04 8.14 13.26
CA VAL A 102 -5.17 8.13 14.42
C VAL A 102 -5.86 7.46 15.61
N PRO A 103 -5.12 6.74 16.46
CA PRO A 103 -5.64 6.19 17.72
C PRO A 103 -6.14 7.31 18.62
N SER A 104 -7.31 7.09 19.24
CA SER A 104 -7.92 8.03 20.20
C SER A 104 -7.02 8.31 21.40
N ASN A 105 -6.26 7.30 21.85
CA ASN A 105 -5.35 7.37 22.99
C ASN A 105 -3.86 7.32 22.59
N GLY A 106 -3.54 7.39 21.29
CA GLY A 106 -2.16 7.37 20.83
C GLY A 106 -1.63 8.76 20.49
N ARG A 107 -0.39 8.80 20.03
CA ARG A 107 0.28 10.06 19.70
C ARG A 107 -0.05 10.42 18.25
N PRO A 108 -0.06 11.71 17.86
CA PRO A 108 -0.39 12.11 16.49
C PRO A 108 0.48 11.47 15.40
N TRP A 109 1.66 10.98 15.77
CA TRP A 109 2.56 10.23 14.89
C TRP A 109 2.27 8.72 14.81
N ASP A 110 1.29 8.21 15.55
CA ASP A 110 0.81 6.83 15.45
C ASP A 110 -0.29 6.74 14.36
N LEU A 111 -0.01 7.26 13.16
CA LEU A 111 -0.97 7.26 12.04
C LEU A 111 -1.15 5.85 11.45
N PHE A 112 -2.40 5.43 11.31
CA PHE A 112 -2.77 4.24 10.57
C PHE A 112 -3.28 4.58 9.17
N ILE A 113 -2.96 3.68 8.25
CA ILE A 113 -3.34 3.73 6.85
C ILE A 113 -4.12 2.45 6.57
N ALA A 114 -5.37 2.58 6.15
CA ALA A 114 -6.15 1.46 5.63
C ALA A 114 -6.41 1.63 4.15
N THR A 115 -6.15 0.58 3.38
CA THR A 115 -6.45 0.51 1.94
C THR A 115 -7.45 -0.59 1.68
N GLU A 116 -8.51 -0.29 0.95
CA GLU A 116 -9.47 -1.29 0.51
C GLU A 116 -8.79 -2.34 -0.39
N GLY A 117 -9.14 -3.62 -0.16
CA GLY A 117 -8.61 -4.75 -0.91
C GLY A 117 -9.09 -4.71 -2.35
N VAL A 118 -8.15 -4.83 -3.29
CA VAL A 118 -8.47 -4.87 -4.72
C VAL A 118 -8.92 -6.29 -5.09
N LYS A 119 -10.18 -6.42 -5.52
CA LYS A 119 -10.75 -7.70 -5.97
C LYS A 119 -10.12 -8.13 -7.29
N ASN A 120 -9.97 -9.45 -7.48
CA ASN A 120 -9.48 -10.07 -8.71
C ASN A 120 -8.09 -9.59 -9.16
N LEU A 121 -7.23 -9.30 -8.18
CA LEU A 121 -5.83 -8.90 -8.41
C LEU A 121 -4.98 -10.10 -8.84
N ASN A 122 -4.21 -9.92 -9.91
CA ASN A 122 -3.17 -10.83 -10.35
C ASN A 122 -1.82 -10.07 -10.24
N LEU A 123 -0.98 -10.47 -9.29
CA LEU A 123 0.36 -9.92 -9.10
C LEU A 123 1.30 -10.38 -10.20
N PHE A 124 2.17 -9.49 -10.68
CA PHE A 124 3.10 -9.80 -11.77
C PHE A 124 4.12 -10.88 -11.41
N GLY A 125 4.49 -10.99 -10.13
CA GLY A 125 5.38 -12.03 -9.62
C GLY A 125 4.79 -13.45 -9.65
N ASP A 126 3.46 -13.54 -9.63
CA ASP A 126 2.73 -14.82 -9.55
C ASP A 126 2.04 -15.21 -10.87
N LEU A 127 2.34 -14.49 -11.96
CA LEU A 127 1.58 -14.61 -13.19
C LEU A 127 1.79 -15.97 -13.87
N LYS A 128 0.72 -16.78 -13.81
CA LYS A 128 0.38 -17.83 -14.79
C LYS A 128 -0.41 -17.29 -15.99
N LYS A 129 -0.73 -15.99 -16.02
CA LYS A 129 -1.54 -15.30 -17.05
C LYS A 129 -0.71 -14.27 -17.82
N GLU A 130 -1.22 -13.84 -18.97
CA GLU A 130 -0.56 -12.84 -19.83
C GLU A 130 -0.50 -11.45 -19.15
N VAL A 131 0.67 -10.82 -19.22
CA VAL A 131 0.92 -9.46 -18.70
C VAL A 131 0.29 -8.43 -19.62
N ASN A 132 -0.53 -7.52 -19.08
CA ASN A 132 -0.99 -6.34 -19.80
C ASN A 132 0.15 -5.30 -19.83
N LEU A 133 0.82 -5.19 -20.98
CA LEU A 133 1.95 -4.28 -21.17
C LEU A 133 1.62 -2.80 -20.87
N PRO A 134 0.48 -2.24 -21.33
CA PRO A 134 0.05 -0.90 -20.91
C PRO A 134 -0.05 -0.71 -19.39
N ALA A 135 -0.60 -1.68 -18.65
CA ALA A 135 -0.70 -1.60 -17.19
C ALA A 135 0.68 -1.57 -16.53
N LEU A 136 1.57 -2.47 -16.95
CA LEU A 136 2.95 -2.50 -16.46
C LEU A 136 3.69 -1.19 -16.78
N ALA A 137 3.59 -0.68 -18.01
CA ALA A 137 4.21 0.58 -18.40
C ALA A 137 3.70 1.77 -17.57
N PHE A 138 2.41 1.80 -17.24
CA PHE A 138 1.84 2.84 -16.38
C PHE A 138 2.37 2.77 -14.95
N ILE A 139 2.46 1.57 -14.38
CA ILE A 139 3.07 1.35 -13.05
C ILE A 139 4.52 1.82 -13.03
N GLU A 140 5.28 1.51 -14.07
CA GLU A 140 6.68 1.94 -14.19
C GLU A 140 6.83 3.45 -14.32
N LEU A 141 5.93 4.09 -15.09
CA LEU A 141 5.88 5.55 -15.18
C LEU A 141 5.59 6.18 -13.81
N LEU A 142 4.62 5.63 -13.06
CA LEU A 142 4.31 6.12 -11.72
C LEU A 142 5.47 5.91 -10.76
N GLN A 143 6.12 4.74 -10.80
CA GLN A 143 7.31 4.46 -10.01
C GLN A 143 8.41 5.51 -10.30
N PHE A 144 8.62 5.82 -11.58
CA PHE A 144 9.63 6.79 -11.98
C PHE A 144 9.27 8.22 -11.54
N VAL A 145 8.07 8.70 -11.88
CA VAL A 145 7.63 10.08 -11.61
C VAL A 145 7.52 10.36 -10.10
N LEU A 146 7.03 9.40 -9.33
CA LEU A 146 6.87 9.52 -7.87
C LEU A 146 8.12 9.06 -7.10
N GLN A 147 9.18 8.68 -7.82
CA GLN A 147 10.45 8.19 -7.26
C GLN A 147 10.29 7.04 -6.25
N LEU A 148 9.42 6.09 -6.58
CA LEU A 148 9.14 4.96 -5.72
C LEU A 148 10.18 3.86 -5.90
N ARG A 149 10.47 3.17 -4.81
CA ARG A 149 11.27 1.93 -4.79
C ARG A 149 10.39 0.73 -4.50
N ASP A 150 10.92 -0.44 -4.82
CA ASP A 150 10.29 -1.74 -4.55
C ASP A 150 8.94 -1.97 -5.26
N VAL A 151 8.61 -1.20 -6.31
CA VAL A 151 7.41 -1.44 -7.12
C VAL A 151 7.73 -2.37 -8.30
N GLY A 152 8.30 -1.87 -9.38
CA GLY A 152 8.64 -2.67 -10.57
C GLY A 152 9.86 -3.58 -10.43
N THR A 153 10.64 -3.42 -9.36
CA THR A 153 11.79 -4.31 -9.04
C THR A 153 11.36 -5.56 -8.27
N ASN A 154 10.21 -5.50 -7.59
CA ASN A 154 9.60 -6.60 -6.85
C ASN A 154 8.18 -6.82 -7.39
N LEU A 155 8.06 -7.71 -8.36
CA LEU A 155 6.81 -7.93 -9.10
C LEU A 155 5.67 -8.49 -8.24
N SER A 156 5.90 -8.87 -6.97
CA SER A 156 4.84 -9.19 -6.01
C SER A 156 4.20 -7.95 -5.38
N ASN A 157 4.73 -6.75 -5.62
CA ASN A 157 4.19 -5.49 -5.12
C ASN A 157 3.34 -4.74 -6.14
N CYS A 158 3.24 -5.26 -7.37
CA CYS A 158 2.43 -4.66 -8.41
C CYS A 158 1.79 -5.73 -9.30
N GLY A 159 0.73 -5.35 -10.00
CA GLY A 159 -0.04 -6.29 -10.77
C GLY A 159 -1.11 -5.63 -11.60
N GLN A 160 -2.10 -6.44 -11.96
CA GLN A 160 -3.28 -5.99 -12.68
C GLN A 160 -4.54 -6.68 -12.20
N THR A 161 -5.67 -6.00 -12.29
CA THR A 161 -6.99 -6.63 -12.16
C THR A 161 -7.30 -7.50 -13.38
N GLU A 162 -8.35 -8.33 -13.30
CA GLU A 162 -8.81 -9.15 -14.43
C GLU A 162 -9.22 -8.32 -15.67
N ASP A 163 -9.72 -7.10 -15.49
CA ASP A 163 -10.01 -6.16 -16.58
C ASP A 163 -8.76 -5.41 -17.08
N GLY A 164 -7.57 -5.76 -16.58
CA GLY A 164 -6.29 -5.24 -17.05
C GLY A 164 -5.93 -3.85 -16.52
N LYS A 165 -6.55 -3.39 -15.43
CA LYS A 165 -6.17 -2.12 -14.78
C LYS A 165 -4.91 -2.32 -13.94
N PRO A 166 -3.96 -1.36 -13.96
CA PRO A 166 -2.77 -1.42 -13.15
C PRO A 166 -3.08 -1.33 -11.65
N VAL A 167 -2.34 -2.10 -10.84
CA VAL A 167 -2.45 -2.11 -9.38
C VAL A 167 -1.06 -2.05 -8.74
N ILE A 168 -0.91 -1.22 -7.69
CA ILE A 168 0.26 -1.19 -6.82
C ILE A 168 -0.18 -1.52 -5.39
N VAL A 169 0.42 -2.54 -4.80
CA VAL A 169 0.06 -3.08 -3.48
C VAL A 169 1.00 -2.57 -2.39
N ASP A 170 2.29 -2.43 -2.71
CA ASP A 170 3.29 -1.93 -1.77
C ASP A 170 4.33 -1.08 -2.51
N PHE A 171 4.96 -0.16 -1.78
CA PHE A 171 5.98 0.74 -2.30
C PHE A 171 6.85 1.26 -1.16
N SER A 172 8.05 1.70 -1.49
CA SER A 172 8.94 2.39 -0.55
C SER A 172 9.28 3.78 -1.07
N ILE A 173 9.39 4.74 -0.16
CA ILE A 173 9.89 6.08 -0.46
C ILE A 173 11.35 6.14 -0.05
N PRO A 174 12.26 6.50 -0.97
CA PRO A 174 13.66 6.66 -0.61
C PRO A 174 13.88 7.86 0.32
N ASP A 175 14.92 7.77 1.14
CA ASP A 175 15.47 8.94 1.82
C ASP A 175 15.83 10.00 0.76
N TYR A 176 15.53 11.27 1.10
CA TYR A 176 15.62 12.42 0.21
C TYR A 176 16.92 12.41 -0.61
N GLN A 177 16.79 12.42 -1.94
CA GLN A 177 17.91 12.70 -2.83
C GLN A 177 17.80 14.17 -3.24
N GLU A 178 18.83 14.97 -2.93
CA GLU A 178 18.92 16.34 -3.41
C GLU A 178 18.87 16.34 -4.96
N ASP A 179 17.99 17.19 -5.50
CA ASP A 179 17.94 17.58 -6.92
C ASP A 179 17.42 16.58 -7.95
N PHE A 180 16.26 15.95 -7.73
CA PHE A 180 15.55 15.32 -8.85
C PHE A 180 14.78 16.36 -9.68
N VAL A 181 15.43 16.86 -10.73
CA VAL A 181 14.76 17.58 -11.83
C VAL A 181 14.53 16.59 -12.96
N LEU A 182 13.27 16.29 -13.28
CA LEU A 182 12.89 15.47 -14.44
C LEU A 182 13.50 16.05 -15.72
N ASN A 183 14.64 15.50 -16.15
CA ASN A 183 15.23 15.79 -17.44
C ASN A 183 15.26 14.52 -18.31
N ALA A 184 15.42 14.71 -19.61
CA ALA A 184 15.39 13.60 -20.57
C ALA A 184 16.53 12.60 -20.34
N GLU A 185 17.68 13.03 -19.81
CA GLU A 185 18.83 12.16 -19.56
C GLU A 185 18.55 11.16 -18.44
N ASP A 186 17.89 11.59 -17.37
CA ASP A 186 17.50 10.71 -16.25
C ASP A 186 16.49 9.64 -16.68
N ILE A 187 15.54 10.00 -17.55
CA ILE A 187 14.58 9.05 -18.15
C ILE A 187 15.33 8.00 -18.97
N MET A 188 16.25 8.44 -19.84
CA MET A 188 17.00 7.54 -20.71
C MET A 188 17.95 6.64 -19.92
N ALA A 189 18.58 7.15 -18.87
CA ALA A 189 19.43 6.39 -17.97
C ALA A 189 18.65 5.30 -17.23
N TYR A 190 17.45 5.61 -16.72
CA TYR A 190 16.57 4.64 -16.09
C TYR A 190 16.17 3.51 -17.05
N LEU A 191 15.76 3.85 -18.26
CA LEU A 191 15.36 2.87 -19.28
C LEU A 191 16.56 1.97 -19.67
N ALA A 192 17.74 2.54 -19.86
CA ALA A 192 18.96 1.80 -20.21
C ALA A 192 19.42 0.84 -19.09
N ALA A 193 19.41 1.30 -17.82
CA ALA A 193 19.76 0.47 -16.67
C ALA A 193 18.81 -0.72 -16.50
N LYS A 194 17.55 -0.52 -16.84
CA LYS A 194 16.53 -1.56 -16.80
C LYS A 194 16.67 -2.59 -17.91
N GLU A 195 16.92 -2.15 -19.14
CA GLU A 195 17.19 -3.05 -20.26
C GLU A 195 18.41 -3.94 -19.96
N TYR A 196 19.46 -3.36 -19.38
CA TYR A 196 20.64 -4.11 -18.92
C TYR A 196 20.31 -5.15 -17.85
N SER A 197 19.48 -4.78 -16.86
CA SER A 197 19.07 -5.69 -15.78
C SER A 197 18.19 -6.85 -16.27
N GLN A 198 17.34 -6.61 -17.27
CA GLN A 198 16.52 -7.65 -17.90
C GLN A 198 17.36 -8.59 -18.78
N LEU A 199 18.38 -8.06 -19.47
CA LEU A 199 19.32 -8.86 -20.26
C LEU A 199 20.18 -9.77 -19.38
N ALA A 200 20.65 -9.26 -18.24
CA ALA A 200 21.43 -10.06 -17.28
C ALA A 200 20.63 -11.27 -16.74
N ARG A 201 19.33 -11.08 -16.45
CA ARG A 201 18.44 -12.17 -15.97
C ARG A 201 18.05 -13.19 -17.05
N ARG A 202 18.32 -12.92 -18.34
CA ARG A 202 18.05 -13.87 -19.44
C ARG A 202 19.25 -14.76 -19.75
N GLN A 203 20.40 -14.51 -19.13
CA GLN A 203 21.63 -15.28 -19.33
C GLN A 203 21.91 -16.28 -18.20
N GLU A 204 21.04 -16.31 -17.18
CA GLU A 204 20.97 -17.31 -16.10
C GLU A 204 19.88 -18.34 -16.39
#